data_AF-A0A1I5ULB2-F1
#
_entry.id   AF-A0A1I5ULB2-F1
#
_cell.length_a   1.000
_cell.length_b   1.000
_cell.length_c   1.000
_cell.angle_alpha   90.00
_cell.angle_beta   90.00
_cell.angle_gamma   90.00
#
_symmetry.space_group_name_H-M   'P 1'
#
loop_
_entity.id
_entity.type
_entity.pdbx_description
1 polymer ?
#
loop_
_entity_poly.entity_id
_entity_poly.type
_entity_poly.pdbx_seq_one_letter_code
_entity_poly.pdbx_strand_id
1 'polypeptide(L)'
;MKRYSVVIGMAIFFVLISTIGCTKKPEHKETVKPQKSSKTVMEKKEEKLQGPVFSMRKIVRGDDVFDRINGHSYKENKEVPLEDLRYLTISHYGFDGEIHVGEMIVNKDVARKVLAIFEKLYEAHYPIERMQLVDDFDADDTKSMEANNTSAFNYRKIAKSNQLSNHSYGRAIDINPLYNPYVYSYGGKLYVEPEKGQKYADRSKDFPYKIERDDVCFRVFSEFGFTWGGDFSNRKDYQHFEIRKP
;
A
#
# COMPACT_ATOMS: atom_id res chain seq x y z
N MET A 1 -6.72 -72.10 -20.95
CA MET A 1 -6.00 -70.95 -20.38
C MET A 1 -6.41 -70.79 -18.92
N LYS A 2 -5.41 -70.82 -18.02
CA LYS A 2 -5.36 -70.42 -16.58
C LYS A 2 -6.61 -70.73 -15.71
N ARG A 3 -6.75 -71.88 -15.02
CA ARG A 3 -5.96 -72.53 -13.92
C ARG A 3 -5.91 -71.62 -12.66
N TYR A 4 -6.21 -72.00 -11.39
CA TYR A 4 -6.21 -73.27 -10.65
C TYR A 4 -7.11 -73.23 -9.39
N SER A 5 -7.96 -74.25 -9.20
CA SER A 5 -7.98 -75.29 -8.14
C SER A 5 -6.97 -75.14 -6.95
N VAL A 6 -7.14 -75.57 -5.68
CA VAL A 6 -8.03 -76.54 -4.99
C VAL A 6 -7.44 -76.82 -3.57
N VAL A 7 -8.28 -77.26 -2.61
CA VAL A 7 -8.00 -78.23 -1.49
C VAL A 7 -7.37 -77.75 -0.16
N ILE A 8 -8.08 -77.83 0.98
CA ILE A 8 -8.36 -78.95 1.96
C ILE A 8 -7.30 -79.08 3.06
N GLY A 9 -7.75 -79.29 4.31
CA GLY A 9 -7.02 -80.08 5.32
C GLY A 9 -7.13 -79.50 6.73
N MET A 10 -8.21 -79.78 7.47
CA MET A 10 -8.30 -80.73 8.61
C MET A 10 -7.39 -80.45 9.83
N ALA A 11 -8.08 -80.32 10.97
CA ALA A 11 -7.59 -80.19 12.33
C ALA A 11 -7.02 -81.49 12.90
N ILE A 12 -6.00 -81.40 13.78
CA ILE A 12 -5.67 -82.39 14.81
C ILE A 12 -5.19 -81.68 16.09
N PHE A 13 -5.50 -82.38 17.19
CA PHE A 13 -5.63 -82.03 18.60
C PHE A 13 -4.31 -82.18 19.41
N PHE A 14 -4.24 -81.42 20.51
CA PHE A 14 -3.80 -81.80 21.87
C PHE A 14 -2.33 -81.83 22.36
N VAL A 15 -2.24 -81.31 23.60
CA VAL A 15 -1.50 -81.76 24.80
C VAL A 15 -0.30 -80.91 25.24
N LEU A 16 -0.23 -80.86 26.56
CA LEU A 16 0.30 -79.89 27.51
C LEU A 16 1.40 -80.60 28.33
N ILE A 17 2.26 -79.82 28.98
CA ILE A 17 2.99 -80.08 30.26
C ILE A 17 4.53 -79.92 30.18
N SER A 18 4.97 -78.83 30.82
CA SER A 18 6.07 -78.64 31.80
C SER A 18 7.50 -79.11 31.51
N THR A 19 8.48 -78.19 31.58
CA THR A 19 9.35 -78.00 32.77
C THR A 19 10.32 -76.82 32.59
N ILE A 20 10.92 -76.44 33.72
CA ILE A 20 11.59 -75.19 34.13
C ILE A 20 12.95 -74.96 33.46
N GLY A 21 13.31 -73.70 33.20
CA GLY A 21 14.69 -73.32 32.85
C GLY A 21 14.91 -71.80 32.76
N CYS A 22 15.93 -71.31 33.45
CA CYS A 22 16.15 -69.93 33.85
C CYS A 22 16.91 -69.07 32.81
N THR A 23 16.76 -67.75 32.92
CA THR A 23 17.62 -66.65 32.40
C THR A 23 17.54 -66.24 30.92
N LYS A 24 16.93 -65.07 30.65
CA LYS A 24 17.54 -63.85 30.07
C LYS A 24 16.44 -62.82 29.75
N LYS A 25 16.69 -61.57 30.15
CA LYS A 25 15.76 -60.42 30.08
C LYS A 25 15.63 -59.95 28.61
N PRO A 26 14.43 -59.54 28.14
CA PRO A 26 14.15 -59.44 26.71
C PRO A 26 14.51 -58.09 26.07
N GLU A 27 14.95 -58.20 24.83
CA GLU A 27 15.01 -57.21 23.77
C GLU A 27 13.57 -56.84 23.34
N HIS A 28 13.21 -55.55 23.38
CA HIS A 28 11.88 -55.09 22.93
C HIS A 28 12.01 -54.31 21.62
N LYS A 29 11.36 -54.86 20.59
CA LYS A 29 11.12 -54.27 19.26
C LYS A 29 10.33 -52.96 19.34
N GLU A 30 10.64 -52.06 18.42
CA GLU A 30 10.00 -50.78 18.20
C GLU A 30 8.46 -50.84 18.14
N THR A 31 7.83 -49.87 18.79
CA THR A 31 6.51 -49.36 18.38
C THR A 31 6.68 -47.88 18.06
N VAL A 32 6.69 -47.57 16.76
CA VAL A 32 6.71 -46.22 16.22
C VAL A 32 5.39 -45.53 16.58
N LYS A 33 5.44 -44.58 17.51
CA LYS A 33 4.34 -43.63 17.77
C LYS A 33 4.35 -42.57 16.67
N PRO A 34 3.19 -42.16 16.12
CA PRO A 34 3.17 -41.06 15.16
C PRO A 34 3.63 -39.77 15.85
N GLN A 35 4.77 -39.24 15.42
CA GLN A 35 5.21 -37.89 15.74
C GLN A 35 4.19 -36.93 15.13
N LYS A 36 3.39 -36.27 15.98
CA LYS A 36 2.76 -35.00 15.61
C LYS A 36 3.88 -34.01 15.36
N SER A 37 4.21 -33.82 14.08
CA SER A 37 4.90 -32.65 13.58
C SER A 37 4.14 -31.42 14.05
N SER A 38 4.60 -30.83 15.14
CA SER A 38 4.20 -29.49 15.55
C SER A 38 4.76 -28.55 14.49
N LYS A 39 3.97 -28.28 13.45
CA LYS A 39 4.17 -27.11 12.60
C LYS A 39 4.06 -25.90 13.52
N THR A 40 5.20 -25.38 13.95
CA THR A 40 5.29 -24.05 14.52
C THR A 40 4.87 -23.09 13.42
N VAL A 41 3.59 -22.74 13.41
CA VAL A 41 3.11 -21.57 12.69
C VAL A 41 3.81 -20.40 13.37
N MET A 42 4.82 -19.86 12.71
CA MET A 42 5.38 -18.56 13.06
C MET A 42 4.27 -17.54 12.80
N GLU A 43 3.43 -17.35 13.81
CA GLU A 43 2.48 -16.27 13.88
C GLU A 43 3.33 -14.99 13.88
N LYS A 44 3.31 -14.26 12.75
CA LYS A 44 3.84 -12.90 12.69
C LYS A 44 3.04 -12.12 13.75
N LYS A 45 3.65 -11.88 14.91
CA LYS A 45 3.18 -10.85 15.82
C LYS A 45 3.24 -9.55 15.03
N GLU A 46 2.06 -8.99 14.73
CA GLU A 46 1.94 -7.56 14.49
C GLU A 46 2.47 -6.87 15.75
N GLU A 47 3.72 -6.40 15.70
CA GLU A 47 4.17 -5.39 16.64
C GLU A 47 3.25 -4.19 16.45
N LYS A 48 2.31 -3.99 17.39
CA LYS A 48 1.59 -2.74 17.51
C LYS A 48 2.63 -1.64 17.62
N LEU A 49 2.81 -0.88 16.55
CA LEU A 49 3.58 0.34 16.52
C LEU A 49 3.17 1.20 17.72
N GLN A 50 4.16 1.51 18.56
CA GLN A 50 3.95 2.19 19.82
C GLN A 50 3.84 3.70 19.53
N GLY A 51 2.68 4.12 19.04
CA GLY A 51 2.39 5.51 18.63
C GLY A 51 2.31 5.71 17.11
N PRO A 52 1.91 6.91 16.66
CA PRO A 52 1.86 7.24 15.24
C PRO A 52 3.27 7.25 14.61
N VAL A 53 3.35 6.93 13.33
CA VAL A 53 4.61 6.81 12.58
C VAL A 53 4.72 7.94 11.56
N PHE A 54 5.83 8.67 11.63
CA PHE A 54 6.24 9.64 10.62
C PHE A 54 7.72 9.42 10.33
N SER A 55 8.03 8.58 9.34
CA SER A 55 9.40 8.20 9.03
C SER A 55 9.71 8.31 7.55
N MET A 56 10.99 8.45 7.23
CA MET A 56 11.49 8.42 5.87
C MET A 56 12.74 7.57 5.77
N ARG A 57 12.91 6.87 4.64
CA ARG A 57 14.15 6.18 4.30
C ARG A 57 14.52 6.38 2.83
N LYS A 58 15.78 6.10 2.51
CA LYS A 58 16.23 6.00 1.13
C LYS A 58 15.63 4.75 0.49
N ILE A 59 15.34 4.85 -0.80
CA ILE A 59 15.03 3.70 -1.66
C ILE A 59 16.37 3.22 -2.21
N VAL A 60 16.66 1.94 -2.03
CA VAL A 60 17.91 1.32 -2.47
C VAL A 60 17.59 0.34 -3.59
N ARG A 61 18.40 0.33 -4.65
CA ARG A 61 18.21 -0.59 -5.77
C ARG A 61 18.22 -2.04 -5.26
N GLY A 62 17.16 -2.78 -5.56
CA GLY A 62 16.93 -4.15 -5.12
C GLY A 62 16.35 -4.29 -3.71
N ASP A 63 15.90 -3.20 -3.08
CA ASP A 63 15.02 -3.29 -1.91
C ASP A 63 13.55 -3.48 -2.30
N ASP A 64 12.73 -3.79 -1.31
CA ASP A 64 11.29 -4.06 -1.43
C ASP A 64 10.51 -2.92 -2.11
N VAL A 65 10.86 -1.66 -1.82
CA VAL A 65 10.19 -0.51 -2.42
C VAL A 65 10.66 -0.30 -3.86
N PHE A 66 11.96 -0.45 -4.12
CA PHE A 66 12.51 -0.37 -5.48
C PHE A 66 11.85 -1.40 -6.39
N ASP A 67 11.73 -2.65 -5.92
CA ASP A 67 11.14 -3.74 -6.70
C ASP A 67 9.65 -3.48 -7.02
N ARG A 68 8.92 -2.76 -6.16
CA ARG A 68 7.53 -2.33 -6.42
C ARG A 68 7.45 -1.26 -7.49
N ILE A 69 8.34 -0.26 -7.47
CA ILE A 69 8.20 0.93 -8.33
C ILE A 69 8.92 0.82 -9.68
N ASN A 70 9.94 -0.01 -9.78
CA ASN A 70 10.82 -0.09 -10.94
C ASN A 70 10.10 -0.67 -12.16
N GLY A 71 10.09 0.06 -13.26
CA GLY A 71 9.33 -0.27 -14.47
C GLY A 71 7.89 0.24 -14.46
N HIS A 72 7.40 0.70 -13.31
CA HIS A 72 6.05 1.20 -13.08
C HIS A 72 6.07 2.72 -12.89
N SER A 73 5.84 3.22 -11.67
CA SER A 73 5.87 4.64 -11.34
C SER A 73 7.28 5.22 -11.40
N TYR A 74 8.33 4.39 -11.35
CA TYR A 74 9.72 4.77 -11.58
C TYR A 74 10.30 4.06 -12.80
N LYS A 75 10.98 4.81 -13.65
CA LYS A 75 11.79 4.28 -14.76
C LYS A 75 13.11 5.02 -14.75
N GLU A 76 14.21 4.32 -15.02
CA GLU A 76 15.53 4.96 -15.11
C GLU A 76 15.48 6.11 -16.12
N ASN A 77 15.85 7.31 -15.67
CA ASN A 77 15.69 8.55 -16.42
C ASN A 77 16.74 9.58 -16.00
N LYS A 78 16.90 10.67 -16.77
CA LYS A 78 17.95 11.68 -16.51
C LYS A 78 17.48 12.80 -15.58
N GLU A 79 16.17 12.94 -15.43
CA GLU A 79 15.50 14.07 -14.80
C GLU A 79 15.30 13.87 -13.29
N VAL A 80 15.17 12.62 -12.85
CA VAL A 80 14.79 12.19 -11.50
C VAL A 80 15.56 10.91 -11.14
N PRO A 81 16.78 11.06 -10.59
CA PRO A 81 17.55 9.94 -10.07
C PRO A 81 16.86 9.26 -8.89
N LEU A 82 17.06 7.94 -8.70
CA LEU A 82 16.46 7.21 -7.58
C LEU A 82 16.89 7.77 -6.22
N GLU A 83 18.14 8.22 -6.10
CA GLU A 83 18.70 8.82 -4.89
C GLU A 83 18.03 10.14 -4.47
N ASP A 84 17.27 10.75 -5.37
CA ASP A 84 16.47 11.93 -5.10
C ASP A 84 15.10 11.60 -4.50
N LEU A 85 14.72 10.32 -4.44
CA LEU A 85 13.45 9.88 -3.87
C LEU A 85 13.61 9.38 -2.43
N ARG A 86 12.58 9.62 -1.62
CA ARG A 86 12.42 9.09 -0.26
C ARG A 86 11.09 8.40 -0.16
N TYR A 87 11.12 7.20 0.42
CA TYR A 87 9.92 6.49 0.82
C TYR A 87 9.56 6.91 2.24
N LEU A 88 8.29 7.28 2.43
CA LEU A 88 7.71 7.76 3.66
C LEU A 88 6.69 6.74 4.18
N THR A 89 6.66 6.58 5.50
CA THR A 89 5.61 5.84 6.21
C THR A 89 4.93 6.82 7.17
N ILE A 90 3.62 6.98 7.02
CA ILE A 90 2.85 8.10 7.58
C ILE A 90 1.57 7.59 8.24
N SER A 91 1.37 7.88 9.52
CA SER A 91 0.08 7.67 10.18
C SER A 91 -0.94 8.73 9.76
N HIS A 92 -2.17 8.31 9.48
CA HIS A 92 -3.29 9.21 9.15
C HIS A 92 -4.60 8.68 9.73
N TYR A 93 -5.58 9.57 9.90
CA TYR A 93 -6.95 9.16 10.22
C TYR A 93 -7.72 8.83 8.94
N GLY A 94 -8.38 7.68 8.93
CA GLY A 94 -9.27 7.25 7.86
C GLY A 94 -10.63 7.93 7.91
N PHE A 95 -11.45 7.71 6.89
CA PHE A 95 -12.87 8.13 6.92
C PHE A 95 -13.70 7.33 7.94
N ASP A 96 -13.18 6.19 8.39
CA ASP A 96 -13.72 5.40 9.50
C ASP A 96 -13.37 5.98 10.88
N GLY A 97 -12.54 7.02 10.95
CA GLY A 97 -12.07 7.62 12.20
C GLY A 97 -10.95 6.84 12.88
N GLU A 98 -10.46 5.76 12.26
CA GLU A 98 -9.37 4.94 12.81
C GLU A 98 -8.00 5.40 12.27
N ILE A 99 -6.94 5.03 12.98
CA ILE A 99 -5.57 5.33 12.56
C ILE A 99 -5.10 4.25 11.59
N HIS A 100 -4.66 4.68 10.41
CA HIS A 100 -4.04 3.84 9.40
C HIS A 100 -2.57 4.24 9.21
N VAL A 101 -1.80 3.36 8.56
CA VAL A 101 -0.43 3.65 8.14
C VAL A 101 -0.38 3.65 6.62
N GLY A 102 -0.06 4.80 6.06
CA GLY A 102 0.08 5.04 4.63
C GLY A 102 1.53 5.05 4.16
N GLU A 103 1.68 4.97 2.84
CA GLU A 103 2.94 4.96 2.13
C GLU A 103 2.99 6.10 1.11
N MET A 104 4.12 6.81 1.01
CA MET A 104 4.28 7.87 0.01
C MET A 104 5.73 7.98 -0.46
N ILE A 105 5.94 8.26 -1.74
CA ILE A 105 7.28 8.58 -2.26
C ILE A 105 7.32 10.05 -2.67
N VAL A 106 8.33 10.77 -2.21
CA VAL A 106 8.56 12.19 -2.52
C VAL A 106 10.03 12.49 -2.76
N ASN A 107 10.34 13.69 -3.24
CA ASN A 107 11.71 14.15 -3.37
C ASN A 107 12.36 14.36 -2.00
N LYS A 108 13.65 14.03 -1.87
CA LYS A 108 14.45 14.18 -0.66
C LYS A 108 14.43 15.61 -0.10
N ASP A 109 14.33 16.62 -0.98
CA ASP A 109 14.37 18.03 -0.58
C ASP A 109 13.06 18.49 0.07
N VAL A 110 11.96 17.79 -0.21
CA VAL A 110 10.64 18.11 0.38
C VAL A 110 10.21 17.10 1.43
N ALA A 111 10.87 15.94 1.54
CA ALA A 111 10.49 14.84 2.43
C ALA A 111 10.21 15.27 3.89
N ARG A 112 11.08 16.09 4.49
CA ARG A 112 10.86 16.60 5.85
C ARG A 112 9.66 17.53 5.97
N LYS A 113 9.41 18.38 4.96
CA LYS A 113 8.23 19.25 4.93
C LYS A 113 6.96 18.42 4.82
N VAL A 114 6.97 17.40 3.96
CA VAL A 114 5.83 16.51 3.76
C VAL A 114 5.49 15.74 5.03
N LEU A 115 6.48 15.18 5.72
CA LEU A 115 6.23 14.53 7.03
C LEU A 115 5.61 15.52 8.04
N ALA A 116 6.14 16.74 8.15
CA ALA A 116 5.61 17.74 9.07
C ALA A 116 4.18 18.22 8.71
N ILE A 117 3.86 18.27 7.40
CA ILE A 117 2.49 18.53 6.92
C ILE A 117 1.57 17.42 7.42
N PHE A 118 1.90 16.16 7.14
CA PHE A 118 1.03 15.04 7.52
C PHE A 118 0.95 14.82 9.04
N GLU A 119 1.99 15.14 9.79
CA GLU A 119 1.95 15.17 11.26
C GLU A 119 0.93 16.19 11.76
N LYS A 120 0.94 17.42 11.24
CA LYS A 120 -0.08 18.45 11.56
C LYS A 120 -1.49 18.05 11.14
N LEU A 121 -1.64 17.41 9.98
CA LEU A 121 -2.94 16.88 9.54
C LEU A 121 -3.44 15.77 10.47
N TYR A 122 -2.55 14.88 10.89
CA TYR A 122 -2.86 13.83 11.85
C TYR A 122 -3.27 14.39 13.21
N GLU A 123 -2.54 15.36 13.76
CA GLU A 123 -2.89 16.05 15.01
C GLU A 123 -4.27 16.71 14.93
N ALA A 124 -4.60 17.29 13.77
CA ALA A 124 -5.91 17.87 13.50
C ALA A 124 -7.01 16.84 13.22
N HIS A 125 -6.72 15.54 13.26
CA HIS A 125 -7.62 14.46 12.90
C HIS A 125 -8.20 14.63 11.48
N TYR A 126 -7.42 15.20 10.56
CA TYR A 126 -7.86 15.45 9.20
C TYR A 126 -8.06 14.11 8.45
N PRO A 127 -9.25 13.89 7.87
CA PRO A 127 -9.60 12.61 7.27
C PRO A 127 -8.94 12.42 5.89
N ILE A 128 -8.19 11.32 5.76
CA ILE A 128 -7.59 10.83 4.51
C ILE A 128 -8.05 9.40 4.30
N GLU A 129 -8.77 9.11 3.21
CA GLU A 129 -9.33 7.77 3.02
C GLU A 129 -8.24 6.72 2.87
N ARG A 130 -7.20 7.03 2.08
CA ARG A 130 -6.17 6.09 1.69
C ARG A 130 -4.91 6.83 1.29
N MET A 131 -3.77 6.21 1.59
CA MET A 131 -2.45 6.68 1.17
C MET A 131 -1.58 5.47 0.82
N GLN A 132 -1.62 5.09 -0.46
CA GLN A 132 -0.91 3.95 -1.04
C GLN A 132 -0.01 4.43 -2.18
N LEU A 133 1.03 3.66 -2.50
CA LEU A 133 1.84 3.95 -3.68
C LEU A 133 0.98 3.79 -4.93
N VAL A 134 1.20 4.64 -5.93
CA VAL A 134 0.46 4.56 -7.20
C VAL A 134 0.71 3.21 -7.92
N ASP A 135 1.81 2.54 -7.59
CA ASP A 135 2.18 1.21 -8.08
C ASP A 135 1.20 0.12 -7.66
N ASP A 136 0.50 0.28 -6.54
CA ASP A 136 -0.59 -0.62 -6.12
C ASP A 136 -1.82 -0.51 -7.06
N PHE A 137 -1.79 0.47 -7.98
CA PHE A 137 -2.76 0.71 -9.05
C PHE A 137 -2.12 0.58 -10.44
N ASP A 138 -1.07 -0.22 -10.60
CA ASP A 138 -0.31 -0.40 -11.84
C ASP A 138 0.39 0.88 -12.36
N ALA A 139 0.61 1.86 -11.47
CA ALA A 139 1.01 3.23 -11.79
C ALA A 139 0.00 4.01 -12.68
N ASP A 140 -1.25 3.54 -12.71
CA ASP A 140 -2.37 4.21 -13.37
C ASP A 140 -2.95 5.31 -12.47
N ASP A 141 -2.69 6.55 -12.87
CA ASP A 141 -3.14 7.76 -12.18
C ASP A 141 -4.68 7.83 -12.05
N THR A 142 -5.41 7.37 -13.07
CA THR A 142 -6.88 7.39 -13.04
C THR A 142 -7.41 6.37 -12.06
N LYS A 143 -6.87 5.14 -12.04
CA LYS A 143 -7.26 4.13 -11.04
C LYS A 143 -6.98 4.60 -9.61
N SER A 144 -5.82 5.20 -9.38
CA SER A 144 -5.44 5.77 -8.08
C SER A 144 -6.41 6.88 -7.64
N MET A 145 -6.71 7.83 -8.53
CA MET A 145 -7.67 8.90 -8.24
C MET A 145 -9.10 8.38 -7.99
N GLU A 146 -9.58 7.44 -8.81
CA GLU A 146 -10.90 6.82 -8.62
C GLU A 146 -11.03 6.07 -7.31
N ALA A 147 -9.92 5.49 -6.83
CA ALA A 147 -9.80 4.90 -5.51
C ALA A 147 -9.59 5.95 -4.41
N ASN A 148 -9.77 7.25 -4.68
CA ASN A 148 -9.59 8.33 -3.71
C ASN A 148 -8.23 8.28 -2.98
N ASN A 149 -7.18 7.81 -3.67
CA ASN A 149 -5.87 7.61 -3.07
C ASN A 149 -5.09 8.92 -2.97
N THR A 150 -4.72 9.32 -1.75
CA THR A 150 -3.77 10.40 -1.53
C THR A 150 -2.37 9.93 -1.92
N SER A 151 -1.76 10.59 -2.90
CA SER A 151 -0.50 10.11 -3.50
C SER A 151 0.39 11.26 -3.99
N ALA A 152 1.66 10.94 -4.29
CA ALA A 152 2.66 11.94 -4.66
C ALA A 152 3.48 11.54 -5.90
N PHE A 153 4.49 10.70 -5.77
CA PHE A 153 5.35 10.37 -6.90
C PHE A 153 4.68 9.46 -7.93
N ASN A 154 4.72 9.88 -9.19
CA ASN A 154 4.39 9.05 -10.37
C ASN A 154 5.16 9.61 -11.58
N TYR A 155 6.15 8.89 -12.12
CA TYR A 155 6.94 9.34 -13.25
C TYR A 155 6.14 9.27 -14.57
N ARG A 156 5.47 10.38 -14.88
CA ARG A 156 4.62 10.51 -16.08
C ARG A 156 4.72 11.89 -16.73
N LYS A 157 4.23 11.97 -17.97
CA LYS A 157 3.96 13.25 -18.61
C LYS A 157 2.61 13.78 -18.15
N ILE A 158 2.43 15.10 -18.22
CA ILE A 158 1.10 15.70 -18.12
C ILE A 158 0.27 15.20 -19.31
N ALA A 159 -1.00 14.86 -19.10
CA ALA A 159 -1.89 14.39 -20.14
C ALA A 159 -1.90 15.38 -21.33
N LYS A 160 -1.73 14.85 -22.55
CA LYS A 160 -1.68 15.64 -23.81
C LYS A 160 -0.53 16.67 -23.87
N SER A 161 0.53 16.50 -23.09
CA SER A 161 1.73 17.33 -23.09
C SER A 161 3.00 16.48 -23.18
N ASN A 162 4.10 17.11 -23.61
CA ASN A 162 5.44 16.50 -23.55
C ASN A 162 6.20 16.83 -22.25
N GLN A 163 5.63 17.67 -21.39
CA GLN A 163 6.22 18.06 -20.12
C GLN A 163 5.96 17.00 -19.04
N LEU A 164 6.97 16.75 -18.20
CA LEU A 164 6.80 15.93 -17.01
C LEU A 164 5.86 16.63 -16.03
N SER A 165 5.05 15.82 -15.35
CA SER A 165 4.23 16.27 -14.21
C SER A 165 5.11 16.63 -13.02
N ASN A 166 4.64 17.51 -12.13
CA ASN A 166 5.32 17.74 -10.85
C ASN A 166 5.28 16.52 -9.92
N HIS A 167 4.33 15.61 -10.14
CA HIS A 167 4.32 14.27 -9.53
C HIS A 167 5.56 13.47 -9.92
N SER A 168 6.05 13.61 -11.16
CA SER A 168 7.26 12.92 -11.61
C SER A 168 8.49 13.33 -10.84
N TYR A 169 8.50 14.54 -10.27
CA TYR A 169 9.61 15.02 -9.45
C TYR A 169 9.46 14.69 -7.97
N GLY A 170 8.35 14.07 -7.54
CA GLY A 170 8.04 13.85 -6.13
C GLY A 170 7.82 15.15 -5.35
N ARG A 171 7.29 16.18 -6.03
CA ARG A 171 7.09 17.54 -5.47
C ARG A 171 5.65 18.03 -5.58
N ALA A 172 4.75 17.13 -5.95
CA ALA A 172 3.32 17.33 -5.90
C ALA A 172 2.66 16.23 -5.06
N ILE A 173 1.54 16.57 -4.43
CA ILE A 173 0.74 15.69 -3.60
C ILE A 173 -0.73 15.95 -3.94
N ASP A 174 -1.47 14.90 -4.24
CA ASP A 174 -2.92 14.96 -4.43
C ASP A 174 -3.62 14.43 -3.17
N ILE A 175 -4.60 15.16 -2.64
CA ILE A 175 -5.33 14.83 -1.41
C ILE A 175 -6.79 14.48 -1.72
N ASN A 176 -7.22 13.27 -1.34
CA ASN A 176 -8.56 12.74 -1.56
C ASN A 176 -9.14 13.10 -2.96
N PRO A 177 -8.49 12.62 -4.07
CA PRO A 177 -8.85 12.95 -5.45
C PRO A 177 -10.33 12.86 -5.82
N LEU A 178 -11.06 11.89 -5.26
CA LEU A 178 -12.45 11.67 -5.60
C LEU A 178 -13.31 12.87 -5.18
N TYR A 179 -13.05 13.43 -4.00
CA TYR A 179 -13.79 14.57 -3.42
C TYR A 179 -13.24 15.93 -3.89
N ASN A 180 -11.99 15.96 -4.35
CA ASN A 180 -11.29 17.15 -4.77
C ASN A 180 -10.82 17.01 -6.23
N PRO A 181 -11.71 16.81 -7.21
CA PRO A 181 -11.30 16.44 -8.56
C PRO A 181 -10.58 17.58 -9.29
N TYR A 182 -9.84 17.21 -10.32
CA TYR A 182 -9.36 18.12 -11.35
C TYR A 182 -10.49 18.45 -12.33
N VAL A 183 -10.77 19.74 -12.51
CA VAL A 183 -11.86 20.28 -13.33
C VAL A 183 -11.30 21.25 -14.36
N TYR A 184 -11.58 21.00 -15.64
CA TYR A 184 -11.12 21.88 -16.72
C TYR A 184 -12.06 21.85 -17.92
N SER A 185 -11.98 22.86 -18.78
CA SER A 185 -12.77 22.94 -20.01
C SER A 185 -11.89 22.79 -21.25
N TYR A 186 -12.33 21.98 -22.21
CA TYR A 186 -11.68 21.83 -23.50
C TYR A 186 -12.73 21.76 -24.61
N GLY A 187 -12.62 22.60 -25.64
CA GLY A 187 -13.61 22.66 -26.73
C GLY A 187 -15.04 23.00 -26.26
N GLY A 188 -15.19 23.79 -25.20
CA GLY A 188 -16.48 24.15 -24.62
C GLY A 188 -17.14 23.07 -23.75
N LYS A 189 -16.52 21.89 -23.61
CA LYS A 189 -16.98 20.82 -22.73
C LYS A 189 -16.19 20.83 -21.42
N LEU A 190 -16.91 20.65 -20.31
CA LEU A 190 -16.33 20.45 -18.98
C LEU A 190 -15.87 18.99 -18.82
N TYR A 191 -14.67 18.82 -18.28
CA TYR A 191 -14.08 17.53 -17.92
C TYR A 191 -13.78 17.52 -16.42
N VAL A 192 -13.95 16.35 -15.82
CA VAL A 192 -13.68 16.11 -14.39
C VAL A 192 -12.86 14.83 -14.28
N GLU A 193 -11.73 14.90 -13.58
CA GLU A 193 -10.83 13.77 -13.34
C GLU A 193 -10.64 13.62 -11.82
N PRO A 194 -10.93 12.45 -11.22
CA PRO A 194 -11.52 11.28 -11.86
C PRO A 194 -12.98 11.52 -12.26
N GLU A 195 -13.50 10.81 -13.28
CA GLU A 195 -14.88 10.97 -13.77
C GLU A 195 -15.91 10.72 -12.65
N LYS A 196 -15.64 9.75 -11.77
CA LYS A 196 -16.45 9.45 -10.57
C LYS A 196 -16.54 10.62 -9.59
N GLY A 197 -15.63 11.59 -9.67
CA GLY A 197 -15.61 12.81 -8.89
C GLY A 197 -16.58 13.89 -9.40
N GLN A 198 -17.29 13.67 -10.52
CA GLN A 198 -18.11 14.71 -11.17
C GLN A 198 -19.15 15.37 -10.27
N LYS A 199 -19.74 14.63 -9.32
CA LYS A 199 -20.69 15.21 -8.34
C LYS A 199 -20.06 16.26 -7.42
N TYR A 200 -18.74 16.23 -7.24
CA TYR A 200 -17.98 17.14 -6.39
C TYR A 200 -17.33 18.29 -7.17
N ALA A 201 -17.50 18.36 -8.49
CA ALA A 201 -16.98 19.45 -9.31
C ALA A 201 -17.71 20.79 -9.03
N ASP A 202 -18.99 20.73 -8.67
CA ASP A 202 -19.76 21.89 -8.24
C ASP A 202 -19.46 22.21 -6.77
N ARG A 203 -18.51 23.12 -6.58
CA ARG A 203 -18.02 23.51 -5.25
C ARG A 203 -18.93 24.50 -4.52
N SER A 204 -20.07 24.89 -5.11
CA SER A 204 -21.11 25.64 -4.37
C SER A 204 -21.89 24.75 -3.39
N LYS A 205 -21.82 23.43 -3.57
CA LYS A 205 -22.48 22.45 -2.72
C LYS A 205 -21.68 22.18 -1.46
N ASP A 206 -22.41 21.73 -0.45
CA ASP A 206 -21.87 21.21 0.79
C ASP A 206 -21.72 19.69 0.71
N PHE A 207 -20.54 19.19 1.08
CA PHE A 207 -20.19 17.77 1.12
C PHE A 207 -18.87 17.58 1.89
N PRO A 208 -18.66 16.40 2.49
CA PRO A 208 -17.47 16.16 3.33
C PRO A 208 -16.16 16.14 2.52
N TYR A 209 -15.05 16.34 3.22
CA TYR A 209 -13.66 16.19 2.72
C TYR A 209 -13.25 17.16 1.61
N LYS A 210 -14.05 18.20 1.42
CA LYS A 210 -13.83 19.28 0.48
C LYS A 210 -12.72 20.19 0.98
N ILE A 211 -11.71 20.40 0.13
CA ILE A 211 -10.63 21.36 0.39
C ILE A 211 -11.08 22.76 -0.06
N GLU A 212 -11.08 23.70 0.87
CA GLU A 212 -11.36 25.13 0.67
C GLU A 212 -10.27 25.98 1.32
N ARG A 213 -10.33 27.31 1.17
CA ARG A 213 -9.28 28.20 1.69
C ARG A 213 -9.21 28.29 3.21
N ASP A 214 -10.30 28.01 3.89
CA ASP A 214 -10.41 27.93 5.35
C ASP A 214 -10.13 26.51 5.88
N ASP A 215 -10.10 25.50 5.01
CA ASP A 215 -9.81 24.12 5.36
C ASP A 215 -8.40 23.95 5.95
N VAL A 216 -8.28 23.02 6.89
CA VAL A 216 -7.00 22.73 7.58
C VAL A 216 -5.95 22.27 6.58
N CYS A 217 -6.30 21.43 5.61
CA CYS A 217 -5.37 20.92 4.61
C CYS A 217 -4.74 22.07 3.82
N PHE A 218 -5.57 22.96 3.27
CA PHE A 218 -5.08 24.13 2.54
C PHE A 218 -4.11 24.98 3.38
N ARG A 219 -4.49 25.30 4.63
CA ARG A 219 -3.70 26.15 5.52
C ARG A 219 -2.34 25.53 5.85
N VAL A 220 -2.32 24.24 6.19
CA VAL A 220 -1.09 23.51 6.53
C VAL A 220 -0.18 23.42 5.31
N PHE A 221 -0.67 23.01 4.14
CA PHE A 221 0.17 22.97 2.94
C PHE A 221 0.77 24.34 2.57
N SER A 222 -0.04 25.40 2.69
CA SER A 222 0.39 26.78 2.43
C SER A 222 1.48 27.24 3.40
N GLU A 223 1.41 26.86 4.69
CA GLU A 223 2.44 27.16 5.71
C GLU A 223 3.83 26.64 5.30
N PHE A 224 3.89 25.50 4.62
CA PHE A 224 5.14 24.88 4.16
C PHE A 224 5.59 25.33 2.76
N GLY A 225 4.86 26.25 2.15
CA GLY A 225 5.16 26.86 0.85
C GLY A 225 4.69 26.06 -0.36
N PHE A 226 3.72 25.15 -0.18
CA PHE A 226 3.03 24.53 -1.32
C PHE A 226 1.98 25.49 -1.86
N THR A 227 1.86 25.54 -3.19
CA THR A 227 0.76 26.20 -3.89
C THR A 227 -0.34 25.20 -4.20
N TRP A 228 -1.59 25.66 -4.16
CA TRP A 228 -2.76 24.82 -4.38
C TRP A 228 -3.30 24.95 -5.80
N GLY A 229 -3.60 23.82 -6.44
CA GLY A 229 -4.13 23.75 -7.80
C GLY A 229 -5.56 24.27 -7.94
N GLY A 230 -6.30 24.39 -6.84
CA GLY A 230 -7.59 25.10 -6.80
C GLY A 230 -7.48 26.59 -7.18
N ASP A 231 -6.28 27.16 -7.13
CA ASP A 231 -6.02 28.56 -7.50
C ASP A 231 -5.62 28.75 -8.96
N PHE A 232 -5.46 27.68 -9.74
CA PHE A 232 -5.17 27.79 -11.16
C PHE A 232 -6.30 28.50 -11.92
N SER A 233 -5.96 29.26 -12.97
CA SER A 233 -6.91 30.15 -13.65
C SER A 233 -7.83 29.41 -14.63
N ASN A 234 -7.24 28.67 -15.58
CA ASN A 234 -7.96 28.03 -16.69
C ASN A 234 -8.42 26.61 -16.39
N ARG A 235 -8.15 26.14 -15.18
CA ARG A 235 -8.42 24.80 -14.68
C ARG A 235 -8.40 24.84 -13.16
N LYS A 236 -9.05 23.90 -12.51
CA LYS A 236 -9.13 23.83 -11.06
C LYS A 236 -8.74 22.43 -10.62
N ASP A 237 -7.56 22.30 -10.05
CA ASP A 237 -7.03 21.03 -9.59
C ASP A 237 -7.13 20.97 -8.06
N TYR A 238 -8.32 20.64 -7.55
CA TYR A 238 -8.63 20.82 -6.13
C TYR A 238 -7.86 19.85 -5.22
N GLN A 239 -7.47 18.70 -5.74
CA GLN A 239 -6.64 17.71 -5.04
C GLN A 239 -5.20 18.18 -4.88
N HIS A 240 -4.73 19.02 -5.80
CA HIS A 240 -3.32 19.16 -6.09
C HIS A 240 -2.61 20.22 -5.26
N PHE A 241 -1.53 19.83 -4.61
CA PHE A 241 -0.57 20.74 -3.99
C PHE A 241 0.80 20.50 -4.58
N GLU A 242 1.46 21.56 -5.03
CA GLU A 242 2.81 21.48 -5.57
C GLU A 242 3.74 22.51 -4.94
N ILE A 243 5.02 22.16 -4.88
CA ILE A 243 6.08 23.11 -4.56
C ILE A 243 7.05 23.14 -5.74
N ARG A 244 7.44 24.35 -6.17
CA ARG A 244 8.35 24.53 -7.31
C ARG A 244 9.77 24.18 -6.93
N LYS A 245 10.54 23.64 -7.90
CA LYS A 245 11.99 23.48 -7.73
C LYS A 245 12.58 24.88 -7.46
N PRO A 246 13.46 25.02 -6.45
CA PRO A 246 14.17 26.27 -6.21
C PRO A 246 15.03 26.65 -7.42
#